data_AF-W7WXU2-F1
#
_entry.id   AF-W7WXU2-F1
#
_cell.length_a   1.000
_cell.length_b   1.000
_cell.length_c   1.000
_cell.angle_alpha   90.00
_cell.angle_beta   90.00
_cell.angle_gamma   90.00
#
_symmetry.space_group_name_H-M   'P 1'
#
loop_
_entity.id
_entity.type
_entity.pdbx_description
1 polymer ?
#
loop_
_entity_poly.entity_id
_entity_poly.type
_entity_poly.pdbx_seq_one_letter_code
_entity_poly.pdbx_strand_id
1 'polypeptide(L)'
;MTRARANAMLAGGVVHLGDRFLERYEQNAFYRATPNRYGDINPSYRGQWTFSGCTRVGRNLIRVPIRELYKPKPDREIVHAHRFVLDEARVAATDLGEEHIVGKVQRLVGQLLDLGDNLARLATSLGIQSDAESLVGLSRAEVEANGWHRYTQLSRLARVAPLDMTQAAFLSRCKSLHELWQRVPNGILRSMLRSAGCPAKDVKDLASGKLLQALLNIVESLDAQQESIEAFSSEDAREDWNRRNERLAALFLNNDLRVAEAHDAVGEALQTLQAMGFDTASLNQGYGRALDFVFDAVIDAFAAINQPLRKVLTS
;
A
#
# COMPACT_ATOMS: atom_id res chain seq x y z
N MET A 1 2.07 44.80 23.12
CA MET A 1 1.53 43.82 22.15
C MET A 1 0.55 42.92 22.92
N THR A 2 -0.72 42.80 22.53
CA THR A 2 -1.74 42.06 23.32
C THR A 2 -1.74 40.56 23.03
N ARG A 3 -2.01 39.75 24.06
CA ARG A 3 -2.12 38.26 24.00
C ARG A 3 -3.03 37.76 22.87
N ALA A 4 -4.08 38.51 22.53
CA ALA A 4 -4.99 38.21 21.44
C ALA A 4 -4.35 38.34 20.04
N ARG A 5 -3.48 39.35 19.81
CA ARG A 5 -2.74 39.50 18.55
C ARG A 5 -1.65 38.44 18.38
N ALA A 6 -0.96 38.07 19.46
CA ALA A 6 -0.01 36.96 19.45
C ALA A 6 -0.72 35.62 19.15
N ASN A 7 -1.87 35.37 19.78
CA ASN A 7 -2.69 34.19 19.48
C ASN A 7 -3.24 34.18 18.05
N ALA A 8 -3.57 35.34 17.46
CA ALA A 8 -4.03 35.44 16.08
C ALA A 8 -2.90 35.15 15.07
N MET A 9 -1.65 35.60 15.33
CA MET A 9 -0.47 35.23 14.53
C MET A 9 -0.11 33.75 14.67
N LEU A 10 -0.26 33.17 15.86
CA LEU A 10 -0.04 31.74 16.13
C LEU A 10 -1.16 30.84 15.58
N ALA A 11 -2.34 31.39 15.27
CA ALA A 11 -3.49 30.63 14.77
C ALA A 11 -3.38 30.26 13.27
N GLY A 12 -2.58 31.00 12.49
CA GLY A 12 -2.43 30.80 11.04
C GLY A 12 -1.04 30.30 10.58
N GLY A 13 -0.02 30.36 11.42
CA GLY A 13 1.34 29.94 11.04
C GLY A 13 1.48 28.42 10.90
N VAL A 14 2.15 27.98 9.85
CA VAL A 14 2.47 26.58 9.57
C VAL A 14 3.98 26.42 9.56
N VAL A 15 4.46 25.33 10.15
CA VAL A 15 5.85 24.88 10.09
C VAL A 15 5.88 23.50 9.46
N HIS A 16 6.88 23.22 8.64
CA HIS A 16 7.10 21.90 8.07
C HIS A 16 8.22 21.19 8.79
N LEU A 17 7.95 19.94 9.18
CA LEU A 17 8.94 19.04 9.75
C LEU A 17 9.30 17.94 8.74
N GLY A 18 10.51 17.43 8.77
CA GLY A 18 10.83 16.14 8.14
C GLY A 18 10.05 15.00 8.81
N ASP A 19 9.51 14.07 8.03
CA ASP A 19 8.62 12.99 8.52
C ASP A 19 9.30 12.02 9.49
N ARG A 20 10.64 11.98 9.48
CA ARG A 20 11.46 11.27 10.49
C ARG A 20 11.18 11.70 11.94
N PHE A 21 10.61 12.89 12.14
CA PHE A 21 10.05 13.31 13.43
C PHE A 21 9.16 12.23 14.07
N LEU A 22 8.41 11.47 13.25
CA LEU A 22 7.47 10.45 13.72
C LEU A 22 8.10 9.12 14.10
N GLU A 23 9.35 8.82 13.67
CA GLU A 23 9.97 7.50 13.90
C GLU A 23 9.93 7.10 15.38
N ARG A 24 10.29 8.05 16.25
CA ARG A 24 10.27 7.86 17.71
C ARG A 24 8.90 7.48 18.25
N TYR A 25 7.83 8.01 17.66
CA TYR A 25 6.47 7.81 18.14
C TYR A 25 5.82 6.57 17.51
N GLU A 26 6.09 6.29 16.24
CA GLU A 26 5.51 5.15 15.52
C GLU A 26 6.15 3.81 15.87
N GLN A 27 7.41 3.82 16.30
CA GLN A 27 8.14 2.61 16.71
C GLN A 27 7.87 2.22 18.17
N ASN A 28 7.23 3.08 18.96
CA ASN A 28 7.05 2.86 20.39
C ASN A 28 5.56 2.83 20.76
N ALA A 29 5.12 1.65 21.23
CA ALA A 29 3.74 1.36 21.58
C ALA A 29 3.15 2.22 22.72
N PHE A 30 3.98 2.95 23.47
CA PHE A 30 3.51 3.87 24.49
C PHE A 30 2.93 5.18 23.92
N TYR A 31 3.27 5.52 22.68
CA TYR A 31 2.72 6.69 21.99
C TYR A 31 1.57 6.28 21.08
N ARG A 32 0.60 7.18 20.94
CA ARG A 32 -0.40 7.08 19.88
C ARG A 32 0.05 7.96 18.73
N ALA A 33 0.50 7.31 17.67
CA ALA A 33 0.95 7.94 16.43
C ALA A 33 0.59 7.06 15.22
N THR A 34 -0.68 6.69 15.10
CA THR A 34 -1.17 6.00 13.91
C THR A 34 -1.84 7.01 12.99
N PRO A 35 -1.39 7.15 11.74
CA PRO A 35 -2.01 8.08 10.81
C PRO A 35 -3.42 7.60 10.44
N ASN A 36 -4.33 8.54 10.17
CA ASN A 36 -5.61 8.22 9.53
C ASN A 36 -5.41 8.01 8.02
N ARG A 37 -6.48 7.65 7.31
CA ARG A 37 -6.45 7.42 5.84
C ARG A 37 -6.08 8.65 5.00
N TYR A 38 -6.14 9.84 5.58
CA TYR A 38 -5.83 11.13 4.92
C TYR A 38 -4.42 11.65 5.26
N GLY A 39 -3.66 10.93 6.08
CA GLY A 39 -2.33 11.36 6.51
C GLY A 39 -2.33 12.24 7.75
N ASP A 40 -3.47 12.52 8.39
CA ASP A 40 -3.47 13.19 9.69
C ASP A 40 -2.86 12.28 10.74
N ILE A 41 -1.94 12.85 11.51
CA ILE A 41 -1.13 12.13 12.47
C ILE A 41 -0.95 13.02 13.67
N ASN A 42 -1.48 12.64 14.83
CA ASN A 42 -1.40 13.45 16.04
C ASN A 42 -0.62 12.71 17.13
N PRO A 43 0.73 12.71 17.10
CA PRO A 43 1.54 12.05 18.12
C PRO A 43 1.16 12.53 19.50
N SER A 44 0.86 11.57 20.37
CA SER A 44 0.38 11.86 21.72
C SER A 44 0.84 10.81 22.71
N TYR A 45 0.83 11.17 23.99
CA TYR A 45 1.20 10.29 25.08
C TYR A 45 0.13 10.31 26.16
N ARG A 46 -0.63 9.20 26.27
CA ARG A 46 -1.56 8.88 27.38
C ARG A 46 -2.42 10.06 27.87
N GLY A 47 -2.89 10.92 26.95
CA GLY A 47 -3.70 12.10 27.28
C GLY A 47 -2.96 13.26 27.96
N GLN A 48 -1.66 13.14 28.22
CA GLN A 48 -0.85 14.20 28.87
C GLN A 48 -0.52 15.33 27.90
N TRP A 49 -0.20 14.98 26.64
CA TRP A 49 0.09 15.93 25.59
C TRP A 49 -0.17 15.32 24.22
N THR A 50 -0.40 16.20 23.24
CA THR A 50 -0.63 15.84 21.83
C THR A 50 -0.07 16.93 20.92
N PHE A 51 0.66 16.56 19.88
CA PHE A 51 0.87 17.43 18.71
C PHE A 51 -0.39 17.37 17.85
N SER A 52 -1.18 18.44 17.86
CA SER A 52 -2.52 18.45 17.28
C SER A 52 -2.57 19.14 15.91
N GLY A 53 -3.29 18.55 14.97
CA GLY A 53 -3.45 19.09 13.61
C GLY A 53 -2.22 18.88 12.74
N CYS A 54 -1.41 17.85 13.01
CA CYS A 54 -0.32 17.50 12.13
C CYS A 54 -0.81 16.59 11.01
N THR A 55 -0.35 16.85 9.79
CA THR A 55 -0.76 16.10 8.60
C THR A 55 0.48 15.84 7.75
N ARG A 56 0.66 14.62 7.26
CA ARG A 56 1.70 14.33 6.27
C ARG A 56 1.42 15.08 4.97
N VAL A 57 2.45 15.65 4.38
CA VAL A 57 2.39 16.38 3.11
C VAL A 57 3.67 16.11 2.33
N GLY A 58 3.61 16.15 1.01
CA GLY A 58 4.70 15.69 0.16
C GLY A 58 5.14 14.27 0.51
N ARG A 59 6.30 13.85 0.00
CA ARG A 59 6.75 12.47 0.20
C ARG A 59 7.16 12.11 1.63
N ASN A 60 7.81 13.04 2.32
CA ASN A 60 8.42 12.84 3.64
C ASN A 60 8.37 14.11 4.51
N LEU A 61 7.32 14.93 4.41
CA LEU A 61 7.14 16.10 5.27
C LEU A 61 5.88 15.98 6.12
N ILE A 62 5.84 16.76 7.21
CA ILE A 62 4.68 16.91 8.07
C ILE A 62 4.41 18.39 8.22
N ARG A 63 3.17 18.77 7.91
CA ARG A 63 2.64 20.09 8.18
C ARG A 63 2.18 20.17 9.63
N VAL A 64 2.72 21.12 10.39
CA VAL A 64 2.42 21.31 11.82
C VAL A 64 2.01 22.76 12.08
N PRO A 65 0.90 23.01 12.81
CA PRO A 65 0.56 24.36 13.23
C PRO A 65 1.65 24.92 14.16
N ILE A 66 2.15 26.13 13.90
CA ILE A 66 3.28 26.71 14.65
C ILE A 66 3.05 26.72 16.16
N ARG A 67 1.80 26.96 16.59
CA ARG A 67 1.37 26.91 18.00
C ARG A 67 1.74 25.59 18.68
N GLU A 68 1.79 24.47 17.96
CA GLU A 68 2.10 23.16 18.55
C GLU A 68 3.53 23.06 19.05
N LEU A 69 4.44 23.88 18.52
CA LEU A 69 5.83 23.97 18.96
C LEU A 69 6.01 24.86 20.21
N TYR A 70 4.98 25.62 20.58
CA TYR A 70 5.01 26.54 21.75
C TYR A 70 3.96 26.21 22.82
N LYS A 71 3.02 25.30 22.53
CA LYS A 71 2.07 24.79 23.52
C LYS A 71 2.83 24.01 24.61
N PRO A 72 2.38 24.08 25.89
CA PRO A 72 2.98 23.29 26.96
C PRO A 72 3.01 21.80 26.60
N LYS A 73 4.23 21.27 26.48
CA LYS A 73 4.59 19.85 26.31
C LYS A 73 5.91 19.65 27.05
N PRO A 74 6.30 18.42 27.42
CA PRO A 74 7.63 18.20 28.00
C PRO A 74 8.71 18.75 27.08
N ASP A 75 9.69 19.50 27.62
CA ASP A 75 10.71 20.21 26.84
C ASP A 75 11.41 19.32 25.82
N ARG A 76 11.67 18.05 26.19
CA ARG A 76 12.26 17.05 25.29
C ARG A 76 11.46 16.83 24.00
N GLU A 77 10.13 16.96 24.03
CA GLU A 77 9.27 16.78 22.85
C GLU A 77 9.32 18.01 21.95
N ILE A 78 9.39 19.20 22.54
CA ILE A 78 9.57 20.46 21.80
C ILE A 78 10.95 20.49 21.13
N VAL A 79 12.00 20.17 21.89
CA VAL A 79 13.37 20.05 21.36
C VAL A 79 13.46 18.99 20.26
N HIS A 80 12.79 17.84 20.44
CA HIS A 80 12.71 16.81 19.39
C HIS A 80 12.07 17.36 18.11
N ALA A 81 10.90 18.00 18.21
CA ALA A 81 10.22 18.59 17.04
C ALA A 81 11.09 19.63 16.32
N HIS A 82 11.75 20.54 17.07
CA HIS A 82 12.60 21.58 16.51
C HIS A 82 13.78 21.03 15.68
N ARG A 83 14.32 19.86 16.02
CA ARG A 83 15.40 19.22 15.24
C ARG A 83 15.00 18.83 13.82
N PHE A 84 13.70 18.68 13.56
CA PHE A 84 13.17 18.29 12.25
C PHE A 84 12.55 19.45 11.49
N VAL A 85 12.56 20.68 12.04
CA VAL A 85 12.05 21.87 11.36
C VAL A 85 12.88 22.13 10.11
N LEU A 86 12.19 22.29 8.98
CA LEU A 86 12.80 22.65 7.70
C LEU A 86 12.69 24.16 7.47
N ASP A 87 13.71 24.73 6.84
CA ASP A 87 13.69 26.11 6.37
C ASP A 87 12.75 26.29 5.16
N GLU A 88 12.30 27.52 4.93
CA GLU A 88 11.33 27.84 3.88
C GLU A 88 11.86 27.53 2.47
N ALA A 89 13.16 27.68 2.22
CA ALA A 89 13.75 27.42 0.90
C ALA A 89 13.72 25.92 0.59
N ARG A 90 14.00 25.06 1.58
CA ARG A 90 13.91 23.61 1.42
C ARG A 90 12.48 23.15 1.20
N VAL A 91 11.51 23.76 1.89
CA VAL A 91 10.08 23.47 1.70
C VAL A 91 9.63 23.90 0.31
N ALA A 92 10.01 25.10 -0.15
CA ALA A 92 9.66 25.63 -1.47
C ALA A 92 10.24 24.80 -2.62
N ALA A 93 11.38 24.14 -2.41
CA ALA A 93 11.99 23.21 -3.37
C ALA A 93 11.38 21.80 -3.36
N THR A 94 10.43 21.51 -2.47
CA THR A 94 9.80 20.19 -2.34
C THR A 94 8.39 20.21 -2.92
N ASP A 95 8.02 19.16 -3.66
CA ASP A 95 6.64 18.96 -4.07
C ASP A 95 5.79 18.48 -2.87
N LEU A 96 4.94 19.37 -2.37
CA LEU A 96 4.01 19.08 -1.28
C LEU A 96 2.80 18.25 -1.73
N GLY A 97 2.54 18.17 -3.04
CA GLY A 97 1.52 17.30 -3.63
C GLY A 97 2.01 15.87 -3.86
N GLU A 98 3.32 15.63 -3.75
CA GLU A 98 3.89 14.30 -3.90
C GLU A 98 3.28 13.34 -2.87
N GLU A 99 2.88 12.16 -3.32
CA GLU A 99 2.16 11.21 -2.48
C GLU A 99 3.04 10.63 -1.36
N HIS A 100 2.62 10.80 -0.11
CA HIS A 100 3.23 10.15 1.04
C HIS A 100 2.84 8.67 1.18
N ILE A 101 3.62 7.93 1.97
CA ILE A 101 3.41 6.49 2.24
C ILE A 101 1.99 6.12 2.69
N VAL A 102 1.30 6.97 3.46
CA VAL A 102 -0.08 6.72 3.91
C VAL A 102 -1.07 6.70 2.74
N GLY A 103 -0.83 7.51 1.71
CA GLY A 103 -1.65 7.60 0.50
C GLY A 103 -1.48 6.33 -0.33
N LYS A 104 -0.23 5.88 -0.49
CA LYS A 104 0.10 4.59 -1.13
C LYS A 104 -0.59 3.42 -0.41
N VAL A 105 -0.54 3.37 0.92
CA VAL A 105 -1.27 2.35 1.70
C VAL A 105 -2.77 2.46 1.49
N GLN A 106 -3.35 3.67 1.47
CA GLN A 106 -4.77 3.87 1.22
C GLN A 106 -5.21 3.40 -0.18
N ARG A 107 -4.41 3.70 -1.22
CA ARG A 107 -4.65 3.21 -2.59
C ARG A 107 -4.57 1.68 -2.67
N LEU A 108 -3.56 1.08 -2.03
CA LEU A 108 -3.43 -0.37 -1.93
C LEU A 108 -4.64 -1.01 -1.26
N VAL A 109 -5.10 -0.45 -0.14
CA VAL A 109 -6.31 -0.91 0.56
C VAL A 109 -7.52 -0.85 -0.37
N GLY A 110 -7.67 0.23 -1.12
CA GLY A 110 -8.74 0.35 -2.12
C GLY A 110 -8.72 -0.78 -3.14
N GLN A 111 -7.54 -1.08 -3.71
CA GLN A 111 -7.40 -2.18 -4.69
C GLN A 111 -7.64 -3.57 -4.09
N LEU A 112 -7.24 -3.80 -2.84
CA LEU A 112 -7.49 -5.07 -2.15
C LEU A 112 -8.98 -5.26 -1.81
N LEU A 113 -9.67 -4.20 -1.39
CA LEU A 113 -11.11 -4.25 -1.16
C LEU A 113 -11.87 -4.50 -2.47
N ASP A 114 -11.48 -3.82 -3.55
CA ASP A 114 -12.05 -4.04 -4.88
C ASP A 114 -11.83 -5.48 -5.36
N LEU A 115 -10.64 -6.05 -5.10
CA LEU A 115 -10.34 -7.45 -5.40
C LEU A 115 -11.24 -8.39 -4.62
N GLY A 116 -11.40 -8.18 -3.31
CA GLY A 116 -12.28 -8.99 -2.46
C GLY A 116 -13.72 -8.99 -2.96
N ASP A 117 -14.26 -7.82 -3.29
CA ASP A 117 -15.63 -7.70 -3.81
C ASP A 117 -15.79 -8.39 -5.17
N ASN A 118 -14.85 -8.15 -6.10
CA ASN A 118 -14.90 -8.74 -7.43
C ASN A 118 -14.78 -10.27 -7.38
N LEU A 119 -13.87 -10.81 -6.56
CA LEU A 119 -13.71 -12.25 -6.38
C LEU A 119 -14.94 -12.88 -5.70
N ALA A 120 -15.54 -12.23 -4.72
CA ALA A 120 -16.77 -12.72 -4.07
C ALA A 120 -17.95 -12.78 -5.06
N ARG A 121 -18.08 -11.76 -5.92
CA ARG A 121 -19.10 -11.71 -6.98
C ARG A 121 -18.88 -12.80 -8.03
N LEU A 122 -17.64 -12.99 -8.47
CA LEU A 122 -17.27 -14.10 -9.34
C LEU A 122 -17.55 -15.47 -8.70
N ALA A 123 -17.19 -15.66 -7.44
CA ALA A 123 -17.47 -16.90 -6.73
C ALA A 123 -18.98 -17.18 -6.71
N THR A 124 -19.78 -16.16 -6.42
CA THR A 124 -21.24 -16.25 -6.38
C THR A 124 -21.82 -16.64 -7.74
N SER A 125 -21.33 -16.06 -8.84
CA SER A 125 -21.79 -16.43 -10.19
C SER A 125 -21.44 -17.88 -10.56
N LEU A 126 -20.42 -18.46 -9.92
CA LEU A 126 -20.02 -19.85 -10.07
C LEU A 126 -20.66 -20.79 -9.03
N GLY A 127 -21.57 -20.30 -8.19
CA GLY A 127 -22.19 -21.07 -7.10
C GLY A 127 -21.25 -21.41 -5.94
N ILE A 128 -20.08 -20.75 -5.85
CA ILE A 128 -19.09 -20.92 -4.79
C ILE A 128 -19.42 -19.94 -3.67
N GLN A 129 -19.69 -20.46 -2.47
CA GLN A 129 -19.91 -19.64 -1.28
C GLN A 129 -18.58 -19.00 -0.84
N SER A 130 -18.53 -17.67 -0.85
CA SER A 130 -17.42 -16.90 -0.27
C SER A 130 -17.88 -15.49 0.09
N ASP A 131 -17.13 -14.82 0.95
CA ASP A 131 -17.36 -13.44 1.35
C ASP A 131 -16.08 -12.62 1.10
N ALA A 132 -16.24 -11.34 0.75
CA ALA A 132 -15.11 -10.47 0.41
C ALA A 132 -14.08 -10.37 1.56
N GLU A 133 -14.55 -10.35 2.81
CA GLU A 133 -13.67 -10.22 3.98
C GLU A 133 -12.81 -11.48 4.19
N SER A 134 -13.34 -12.68 4.02
CA SER A 134 -12.54 -13.92 4.11
C SER A 134 -11.55 -14.07 2.95
N LEU A 135 -11.83 -13.46 1.80
CA LEU A 135 -10.95 -13.50 0.62
C LEU A 135 -9.71 -12.62 0.77
N VAL A 136 -9.82 -11.42 1.35
CA VAL A 136 -8.68 -10.48 1.44
C VAL A 136 -8.31 -10.10 2.89
N GLY A 137 -9.07 -10.55 3.87
CA GLY A 137 -8.87 -10.25 5.29
C GLY A 137 -9.13 -8.79 5.66
N LEU A 138 -9.92 -8.07 4.84
CA LEU A 138 -10.28 -6.66 5.01
C LEU A 138 -11.78 -6.49 4.80
N SER A 139 -12.41 -5.72 5.68
CA SER A 139 -13.83 -5.38 5.60
C SER A 139 -13.99 -3.98 5.02
N ARG A 140 -14.74 -3.84 3.93
CA ARG A 140 -15.03 -2.53 3.33
C ARG A 140 -15.78 -1.64 4.32
N ALA A 141 -16.80 -2.18 4.99
CA ALA A 141 -17.58 -1.44 5.98
C ALA A 141 -16.72 -0.92 7.14
N GLU A 142 -15.79 -1.75 7.66
CA GLU A 142 -14.87 -1.33 8.71
C GLU A 142 -13.92 -0.22 8.22
N VAL A 143 -13.33 -0.37 7.03
CA VAL A 143 -12.40 0.63 6.48
C VAL A 143 -13.11 1.94 6.17
N GLU A 144 -14.36 1.91 5.73
CA GLU A 144 -15.14 3.11 5.46
C GLU A 144 -15.52 3.85 6.75
N ALA A 145 -15.97 3.11 7.77
CA ALA A 145 -16.39 3.67 9.06
C ALA A 145 -15.22 4.17 9.90
N ASN A 146 -14.15 3.38 9.98
CA ASN A 146 -13.09 3.53 10.97
C ASN A 146 -11.70 3.75 10.33
N GLY A 147 -11.55 3.58 9.01
CA GLY A 147 -10.25 3.49 8.37
C GLY A 147 -9.56 2.16 8.66
N TRP A 148 -8.31 2.01 8.25
CA TRP A 148 -7.59 0.73 8.35
C TRP A 148 -6.75 0.55 9.63
N HIS A 149 -6.96 1.38 10.65
CA HIS A 149 -6.11 1.40 11.86
C HIS A 149 -6.15 0.09 12.67
N ARG A 150 -7.27 -0.64 12.66
CA ARG A 150 -7.42 -1.96 13.31
C ARG A 150 -6.56 -3.04 12.67
N TYR A 151 -6.21 -2.87 11.40
CA TYR A 151 -5.34 -3.78 10.69
C TYR A 151 -3.89 -3.38 10.95
N THR A 152 -3.30 -3.95 12.00
CA THR A 152 -1.95 -3.61 12.47
C THR A 152 -0.87 -3.70 11.39
N GLN A 153 -1.03 -4.60 10.41
CA GLN A 153 -0.12 -4.71 9.27
C GLN A 153 -0.16 -3.48 8.35
N LEU A 154 -1.35 -2.95 8.07
CA LEU A 154 -1.53 -1.70 7.30
C LEU A 154 -0.98 -0.51 8.08
N SER A 155 -1.25 -0.45 9.39
CA SER A 155 -0.66 0.56 10.28
C SER A 155 0.86 0.51 10.33
N ARG A 156 1.49 -0.68 10.22
CA ARG A 156 2.94 -0.81 10.12
C ARG A 156 3.44 -0.30 8.76
N LEU A 157 2.79 -0.65 7.66
CA LEU A 157 3.14 -0.14 6.32
C LEU A 157 2.92 1.36 6.16
N ALA A 158 2.04 1.98 6.93
CA ALA A 158 1.82 3.42 6.86
C ALA A 158 2.82 4.25 7.69
N ARG A 159 3.76 3.60 8.38
CA ARG A 159 4.82 4.28 9.15
C ARG A 159 5.83 4.98 8.25
N VAL A 160 6.62 5.88 8.84
CA VAL A 160 7.71 6.63 8.20
C VAL A 160 8.52 5.71 7.28
N ALA A 161 8.66 6.15 6.04
CA ALA A 161 9.45 5.51 5.01
C ALA A 161 10.46 6.52 4.46
N PRO A 162 11.68 6.61 5.04
CA PRO A 162 12.70 7.57 4.62
C PRO A 162 13.15 7.32 3.18
N LEU A 163 13.45 8.40 2.43
CA LEU A 163 14.03 8.29 1.09
C LEU A 163 15.38 7.57 1.10
N ASP A 164 16.17 7.85 2.13
CA ASP A 164 17.51 7.31 2.39
C ASP A 164 17.50 6.01 3.22
N MET A 165 16.41 5.23 3.18
CA MET A 165 16.34 3.97 3.91
C MET A 165 17.36 2.94 3.40
N THR A 166 17.83 2.07 4.31
CA THR A 166 18.78 1.00 3.98
C THR A 166 18.11 -0.10 3.16
N GLN A 167 18.92 -0.92 2.48
CA GLN A 167 18.46 -2.11 1.77
C GLN A 167 17.68 -3.06 2.70
N ALA A 168 18.18 -3.33 3.90
CA ALA A 168 17.50 -4.21 4.86
C ALA A 168 16.13 -3.65 5.29
N ALA A 169 16.03 -2.34 5.50
CA ALA A 169 14.75 -1.69 5.78
C ALA A 169 13.80 -1.86 4.59
N PHE A 170 14.25 -1.60 3.36
CA PHE A 170 13.46 -1.79 2.14
C PHE A 170 12.93 -3.23 2.00
N LEU A 171 13.78 -4.24 2.12
CA LEU A 171 13.38 -5.65 2.00
C LEU A 171 12.34 -6.05 3.07
N SER A 172 12.50 -5.55 4.30
CA SER A 172 11.50 -5.75 5.38
C SER A 172 10.14 -5.16 5.02
N ARG A 173 10.12 -4.04 4.29
CA ARG A 173 8.88 -3.40 3.80
C ARG A 173 8.26 -4.19 2.65
N CYS A 174 9.04 -4.70 1.71
CA CYS A 174 8.56 -5.59 0.64
C CYS A 174 7.94 -6.87 1.22
N LYS A 175 8.58 -7.47 2.22
CA LYS A 175 8.01 -8.61 2.97
C LYS A 175 6.65 -8.27 3.59
N SER A 176 6.57 -7.14 4.29
CA SER A 176 5.31 -6.67 4.90
C SER A 176 4.21 -6.40 3.85
N LEU A 177 4.59 -5.90 2.66
CA LEU A 177 3.68 -5.70 1.54
C LEU A 177 3.18 -7.03 0.96
N HIS A 178 4.07 -8.00 0.78
CA HIS A 178 3.73 -9.35 0.31
C HIS A 178 2.77 -10.07 1.25
N GLU A 179 3.01 -10.01 2.56
CA GLU A 179 2.16 -10.61 3.59
C GLU A 179 0.69 -10.17 3.53
N LEU A 180 0.41 -8.96 3.01
CA LEU A 180 -0.95 -8.45 2.89
C LEU A 180 -1.73 -9.14 1.77
N TRP A 181 -1.14 -9.21 0.58
CA TRP A 181 -1.88 -9.72 -0.58
C TRP A 181 -1.78 -11.23 -0.76
N GLN A 182 -0.82 -11.90 -0.12
CA GLN A 182 -0.74 -13.37 -0.12
C GLN A 182 -1.89 -14.03 0.67
N ARG A 183 -2.75 -13.24 1.33
CA ARG A 183 -3.92 -13.74 2.08
C ARG A 183 -5.00 -14.37 1.23
N VAL A 184 -5.02 -14.11 -0.09
CA VAL A 184 -6.04 -14.65 -1.00
C VAL A 184 -6.03 -16.18 -0.98
N PRO A 185 -7.14 -16.84 -0.59
CA PRO A 185 -7.18 -18.29 -0.46
C PRO A 185 -6.97 -19.00 -1.80
N ASN A 186 -5.87 -19.75 -1.93
CA ASN A 186 -5.57 -20.53 -3.13
C ASN A 186 -6.70 -21.51 -3.48
N GLY A 187 -7.40 -22.07 -2.48
CA GLY A 187 -8.49 -23.02 -2.70
C GLY A 187 -9.62 -22.43 -3.54
N ILE A 188 -10.05 -21.21 -3.24
CA ILE A 188 -11.13 -20.54 -3.97
C ILE A 188 -10.68 -20.19 -5.39
N LEU A 189 -9.47 -19.64 -5.56
CA LEU A 189 -8.94 -19.34 -6.89
C LEU A 189 -8.82 -20.61 -7.76
N ARG A 190 -8.37 -21.73 -7.19
CA ARG A 190 -8.32 -23.02 -7.91
C ARG A 190 -9.71 -23.51 -8.30
N SER A 191 -10.70 -23.36 -7.43
CA SER A 191 -12.09 -23.70 -7.75
C SER A 191 -12.61 -22.86 -8.91
N MET A 192 -12.36 -21.55 -8.91
CA MET A 192 -12.73 -20.67 -10.03
C MET A 192 -12.05 -21.10 -11.33
N LEU A 193 -10.73 -21.36 -11.33
CA LEU A 193 -10.03 -21.80 -12.53
C LEU A 193 -10.54 -23.14 -13.05
N ARG A 194 -10.91 -24.07 -12.17
CA ARG A 194 -11.54 -25.35 -12.57
C ARG A 194 -12.90 -25.13 -13.21
N SER A 195 -13.71 -24.20 -12.71
CA SER A 195 -14.97 -23.81 -13.36
C SER A 195 -14.73 -23.24 -14.76
N ALA A 196 -13.59 -22.59 -15.00
CA ALA A 196 -13.17 -22.11 -16.32
C ALA A 196 -12.51 -23.19 -17.21
N GLY A 197 -12.67 -24.47 -16.88
CA GLY A 197 -12.13 -25.58 -17.67
C GLY A 197 -10.64 -25.88 -17.45
N CYS A 198 -9.94 -25.16 -16.56
CA CYS A 198 -8.53 -25.44 -16.29
C CYS A 198 -8.35 -26.82 -15.62
N PRO A 199 -7.47 -27.70 -16.15
CA PRO A 199 -7.28 -29.03 -15.59
C PRO A 199 -6.81 -29.00 -14.14
N ALA A 200 -7.44 -29.80 -13.27
CA ALA A 200 -7.12 -29.84 -11.85
C ALA A 200 -5.63 -30.15 -11.56
N LYS A 201 -4.99 -30.95 -12.43
CA LYS A 201 -3.57 -31.30 -12.37
C LYS A 201 -2.63 -30.12 -12.61
N ASP A 202 -3.06 -29.12 -13.38
CA ASP A 202 -2.23 -28.00 -13.78
C ASP A 202 -2.34 -26.83 -12.79
N VAL A 203 -3.45 -26.74 -12.04
CA VAL A 203 -3.68 -25.68 -11.04
C VAL A 203 -3.35 -26.07 -9.60
N LYS A 204 -3.14 -27.37 -9.31
CA LYS A 204 -2.98 -27.88 -7.93
C LYS A 204 -1.77 -27.28 -7.20
N ASP A 205 -0.65 -27.12 -7.90
CA ASP A 205 0.63 -26.68 -7.32
C ASP A 205 0.88 -25.18 -7.51
N LEU A 206 -0.03 -24.48 -8.20
CA LEU A 206 0.08 -23.04 -8.37
C LEU A 206 -0.13 -22.31 -7.04
N ALA A 207 0.76 -21.37 -6.77
CA ALA A 207 0.64 -20.40 -5.68
C ALA A 207 -0.23 -19.20 -6.09
N SER A 208 -0.62 -18.38 -5.11
CA SER A 208 -1.56 -17.24 -5.27
C SER A 208 -1.21 -16.34 -6.45
N GLY A 209 0.05 -15.94 -6.62
CA GLY A 209 0.47 -15.08 -7.75
C GLY A 209 0.20 -15.71 -9.13
N LYS A 210 0.46 -17.01 -9.30
CA LYS A 210 0.16 -17.72 -10.56
C LYS A 210 -1.33 -17.98 -10.75
N LEU A 211 -2.07 -18.21 -9.67
CA LEU A 211 -3.52 -18.36 -9.72
C LEU A 211 -4.20 -17.04 -10.13
N LEU A 212 -3.76 -15.91 -9.58
CA LEU A 212 -4.23 -14.58 -9.99
C LEU A 212 -3.84 -14.25 -11.44
N GLN A 213 -2.65 -14.67 -11.89
CA GLN A 213 -2.25 -14.54 -13.29
C GLN A 213 -3.14 -15.32 -14.24
N ALA A 214 -3.44 -16.58 -13.90
CA ALA A 214 -4.36 -17.40 -14.67
C ALA A 214 -5.75 -16.78 -14.75
N LEU A 215 -6.26 -16.31 -13.61
CA LEU A 215 -7.55 -15.63 -13.55
C LEU A 215 -7.56 -14.38 -14.42
N LEU A 216 -6.53 -13.53 -14.33
CA LEU A 216 -6.42 -12.33 -15.15
C LEU A 216 -6.45 -12.66 -16.65
N ASN A 217 -5.66 -13.65 -17.10
CA ASN A 217 -5.60 -14.02 -18.50
C ASN A 217 -6.98 -14.45 -19.05
N ILE A 218 -7.74 -15.23 -18.27
CA ILE A 218 -9.09 -15.67 -18.63
C ILE A 218 -10.03 -14.48 -18.72
N VAL A 219 -10.01 -13.60 -17.71
CA VAL A 219 -10.93 -12.46 -17.63
C VAL A 219 -10.59 -11.39 -18.68
N GLU A 220 -9.32 -11.19 -19.01
CA GLU A 220 -8.91 -10.33 -20.13
C GLU A 220 -9.38 -10.89 -21.47
N SER A 221 -9.35 -12.22 -21.65
CA SER A 221 -9.89 -12.86 -22.86
C SER A 221 -11.40 -12.64 -22.99
N LEU A 222 -12.15 -12.78 -21.88
CA LEU A 222 -13.58 -12.47 -21.81
C LEU A 222 -13.86 -10.99 -22.15
N ASP A 223 -13.16 -10.06 -21.52
CA ASP A 223 -13.32 -8.61 -21.75
C ASP A 223 -13.01 -8.24 -23.21
N ALA A 224 -11.94 -8.81 -23.78
CA ALA A 224 -11.54 -8.56 -25.17
C ALA A 224 -12.58 -9.06 -26.19
N GLN A 225 -13.27 -10.16 -25.87
CA GLN A 225 -14.31 -10.76 -26.72
C GLN A 225 -15.72 -10.21 -26.42
N GLN A 226 -15.84 -9.30 -25.44
CA GLN A 226 -17.12 -8.75 -24.96
C GLN A 226 -18.09 -9.83 -24.46
N GLU A 227 -17.54 -10.90 -23.89
CA GLU A 227 -18.32 -11.98 -23.30
C GLU A 227 -18.77 -11.62 -21.88
N SER A 228 -19.94 -12.12 -21.48
CA SER A 228 -20.44 -11.95 -20.11
C SER A 228 -19.76 -12.93 -19.16
N ILE A 229 -19.95 -12.73 -17.85
CA ILE A 229 -19.41 -13.65 -16.84
C ILE A 229 -19.96 -15.09 -16.95
N GLU A 230 -21.09 -15.30 -17.62
CA GLU A 230 -21.65 -16.63 -17.85
C GLU A 230 -20.71 -17.50 -18.70
N ALA A 231 -19.98 -16.88 -19.65
CA ALA A 231 -18.97 -17.54 -20.48
C ALA A 231 -17.66 -17.84 -19.75
N PHE A 232 -17.53 -17.43 -18.47
CA PHE A 232 -16.41 -17.82 -17.63
C PHE A 232 -16.40 -19.33 -17.39
N SER A 233 -17.59 -19.93 -17.17
CA SER A 233 -17.70 -21.38 -16.98
C SER A 233 -17.55 -22.10 -18.33
N SER A 234 -16.60 -23.01 -18.41
CA SER A 234 -16.28 -23.74 -19.66
C SER A 234 -15.84 -25.17 -19.34
N GLU A 235 -16.11 -26.10 -20.25
CA GLU A 235 -15.57 -27.46 -20.19
C GLU A 235 -14.09 -27.49 -20.54
N ASP A 236 -13.68 -26.66 -21.50
CA ASP A 236 -12.31 -26.54 -21.97
C ASP A 236 -11.63 -25.27 -21.44
N ALA A 237 -10.37 -25.40 -21.05
CA ALA A 237 -9.55 -24.26 -20.68
C ALA A 237 -9.37 -23.31 -21.86
N ARG A 238 -9.50 -22.01 -21.61
CA ARG A 238 -9.19 -20.98 -22.62
C ARG A 238 -7.71 -21.06 -23.02
N GLU A 239 -7.45 -20.76 -24.28
CA GLU A 239 -6.07 -20.69 -24.79
C GLU A 239 -5.24 -19.71 -23.95
N ASP A 240 -3.96 -20.06 -23.74
CA ASP A 240 -2.99 -19.24 -23.02
C ASP A 240 -3.35 -18.83 -21.59
N TRP A 241 -4.29 -19.51 -20.92
CA TRP A 241 -4.65 -19.18 -19.53
C TRP A 241 -3.42 -19.15 -18.59
N ASN A 242 -2.40 -19.96 -18.85
CA ASN A 242 -1.19 -20.06 -18.04
C ASN A 242 -0.03 -19.14 -18.49
N ARG A 243 -0.19 -18.37 -19.58
CA ARG A 243 0.88 -17.51 -20.10
C ARG A 243 1.33 -16.47 -19.08
N ARG A 244 2.59 -16.05 -19.14
CA ARG A 244 3.09 -14.93 -18.32
C ARG A 244 2.31 -13.66 -18.68
N ASN A 245 1.85 -12.94 -17.67
CA ASN A 245 1.20 -11.64 -17.84
C ASN A 245 2.07 -10.55 -17.22
N GLU A 246 2.62 -9.66 -18.07
CA GLU A 246 3.52 -8.59 -17.65
C GLU A 246 2.86 -7.61 -16.69
N ARG A 247 1.53 -7.46 -16.74
CA ARG A 247 0.77 -6.60 -15.81
C ARG A 247 0.84 -7.08 -14.37
N LEU A 248 1.19 -8.36 -14.13
CA LEU A 248 1.41 -8.92 -12.79
C LEU A 248 2.88 -9.12 -12.43
N ALA A 249 3.82 -8.65 -13.27
CA ALA A 249 5.24 -8.78 -12.99
C ALA A 249 5.63 -8.25 -11.60
N ALA A 250 4.97 -7.17 -11.15
CA ALA A 250 5.19 -6.56 -9.84
C ALA A 250 4.91 -7.50 -8.65
N LEU A 251 3.92 -8.40 -8.77
CA LEU A 251 3.60 -9.36 -7.70
C LEU A 251 4.69 -10.44 -7.57
N PHE A 252 5.25 -10.87 -8.70
CA PHE A 252 6.38 -11.81 -8.72
C PHE A 252 7.66 -11.15 -8.20
N LEU A 253 7.97 -9.93 -8.68
CA LEU A 253 9.07 -9.14 -8.16
C LEU A 253 8.98 -8.95 -6.63
N ASN A 254 7.80 -8.61 -6.12
CA ASN A 254 7.62 -8.43 -4.67
C ASN A 254 7.81 -9.75 -3.90
N ASN A 255 7.43 -10.89 -4.49
CA ASN A 255 7.75 -12.20 -3.93
C ASN A 255 9.27 -12.47 -3.93
N ASP A 256 9.98 -12.11 -4.98
CA ASP A 256 11.43 -12.30 -5.09
C ASP A 256 12.16 -11.41 -4.07
N LEU A 257 11.74 -10.14 -3.95
CA LEU A 257 12.23 -9.22 -2.92
C LEU A 257 11.94 -9.69 -1.49
N ARG A 258 10.83 -10.41 -1.27
CA ARG A 258 10.52 -10.99 0.06
C ARG A 258 11.55 -12.04 0.47
N VAL A 259 12.06 -12.84 -0.47
CA VAL A 259 13.00 -13.95 -0.18
C VAL A 259 14.46 -13.55 -0.34
N ALA A 260 14.72 -12.37 -0.89
CA ALA A 260 16.07 -11.84 -1.09
C ALA A 260 16.70 -11.37 0.23
N GLU A 261 17.12 -12.32 1.07
CA GLU A 261 17.93 -12.02 2.27
C GLU A 261 19.45 -11.98 1.97
N ALA A 262 19.89 -12.58 0.86
CA ALA A 262 21.29 -12.62 0.42
C ALA A 262 21.60 -11.59 -0.69
N HIS A 263 22.85 -11.11 -0.75
CA HIS A 263 23.29 -10.07 -1.70
C HIS A 263 23.03 -10.43 -3.17
N ASP A 264 23.23 -11.69 -3.58
CA ASP A 264 23.05 -12.11 -4.98
C ASP A 264 21.58 -12.08 -5.42
N ALA A 265 20.67 -12.55 -4.55
CA ALA A 265 19.23 -12.55 -4.81
C ALA A 265 18.65 -11.12 -4.95
N VAL A 266 19.24 -10.16 -4.23
CA VAL A 266 18.87 -8.75 -4.38
C VAL A 266 19.29 -8.22 -5.76
N GLY A 267 20.45 -8.62 -6.27
CA GLY A 267 20.93 -8.23 -7.61
C GLY A 267 19.95 -8.59 -8.72
N GLU A 268 19.40 -9.80 -8.71
CA GLU A 268 18.39 -10.25 -9.69
C GLU A 268 17.07 -9.47 -9.58
N ALA A 269 16.61 -9.21 -8.36
CA ALA A 269 15.41 -8.40 -8.13
C ALA A 269 15.61 -6.94 -8.58
N LEU A 270 16.83 -6.39 -8.43
CA LEU A 270 17.17 -5.05 -8.95
C LEU A 270 17.19 -5.01 -10.49
N GLN A 271 17.67 -6.05 -11.16
CA GLN A 271 17.58 -6.15 -12.62
C GLN A 271 16.11 -6.16 -13.08
N THR A 272 15.25 -6.88 -12.35
CA THR A 272 13.81 -6.91 -12.64
C THR A 272 13.16 -5.54 -12.41
N LEU A 273 13.52 -4.83 -11.32
CA LEU A 273 13.10 -3.44 -11.11
C LEU A 273 13.51 -2.53 -12.28
N GLN A 274 14.75 -2.65 -12.74
CA GLN A 274 15.25 -1.88 -13.87
C GLN A 274 14.49 -2.20 -15.17
N ALA A 275 14.22 -3.48 -15.44
CA ALA A 275 13.43 -3.91 -16.59
C ALA A 275 11.98 -3.38 -16.54
N MET A 276 11.44 -3.14 -15.35
CA MET A 276 10.14 -2.50 -15.15
C MET A 276 10.20 -0.96 -15.23
N GLY A 277 11.38 -0.37 -15.44
CA GLY A 277 11.56 1.07 -15.65
C GLY A 277 12.04 1.84 -14.42
N PHE A 278 12.47 1.17 -13.35
CA PHE A 278 13.06 1.86 -12.19
C PHE A 278 14.51 2.29 -12.45
N ASP A 279 14.84 3.54 -12.14
CA ASP A 279 16.22 4.03 -12.19
C ASP A 279 17.03 3.52 -10.99
N THR A 280 17.78 2.44 -11.20
CA THR A 280 18.64 1.83 -10.17
C THR A 280 19.80 2.72 -9.76
N ALA A 281 20.18 3.74 -10.54
CA ALA A 281 21.23 4.68 -10.14
C ALA A 281 20.82 5.48 -8.88
N SER A 282 19.52 5.72 -8.71
CA SER A 282 18.96 6.43 -7.54
C SER A 282 19.16 5.69 -6.20
N LEU A 283 19.50 4.40 -6.23
CA LEU A 283 19.73 3.59 -5.01
C LEU A 283 20.93 4.07 -4.19
N ASN A 284 21.85 4.84 -4.78
CA ASN A 284 22.96 5.47 -4.06
C ASN A 284 22.49 6.50 -3.02
N GLN A 285 21.27 7.02 -3.16
CA GLN A 285 20.62 7.93 -2.20
C GLN A 285 19.75 7.18 -1.19
N GLY A 286 19.68 5.85 -1.28
CA GLY A 286 18.86 4.95 -0.46
C GLY A 286 17.66 4.38 -1.22
N TYR A 287 16.94 3.48 -0.54
CA TYR A 287 15.94 2.60 -1.18
C TYR A 287 14.50 3.13 -1.12
N GLY A 288 14.28 4.35 -0.62
CA GLY A 288 12.91 4.84 -0.40
C GLY A 288 12.14 5.10 -1.69
N ARG A 289 12.83 5.51 -2.76
CA ARG A 289 12.25 5.62 -4.12
C ARG A 289 11.94 4.26 -4.73
N ALA A 290 12.77 3.26 -4.47
CA ALA A 290 12.50 1.89 -4.87
C ALA A 290 11.25 1.33 -4.18
N LEU A 291 11.06 1.67 -2.89
CA LEU A 291 9.84 1.30 -2.18
C LEU A 291 8.59 1.92 -2.82
N ASP A 292 8.64 3.20 -3.19
CA ASP A 292 7.52 3.87 -3.85
C ASP A 292 7.15 3.17 -5.15
N PHE A 293 8.16 2.88 -5.98
CA PHE A 293 7.99 2.17 -7.23
C PHE A 293 7.35 0.80 -7.03
N VAL A 294 7.82 0.02 -6.05
CA VAL A 294 7.22 -1.30 -5.74
C VAL A 294 5.78 -1.16 -5.28
N PHE A 295 5.45 -0.17 -4.43
CA PHE A 295 4.07 0.09 -4.02
C PHE A 295 3.18 0.41 -5.22
N ASP A 296 3.59 1.35 -6.06
CA ASP A 296 2.81 1.77 -7.22
C ASP A 296 2.61 0.60 -8.20
N ALA A 297 3.68 -0.13 -8.52
CA ALA A 297 3.60 -1.28 -9.43
C ALA A 297 2.71 -2.42 -8.89
N VAL A 298 2.75 -2.69 -7.58
CA VAL A 298 1.87 -3.69 -6.94
C VAL A 298 0.41 -3.23 -6.95
N ILE A 299 0.16 -1.94 -6.68
CA ILE A 299 -1.19 -1.34 -6.77
C ILE A 299 -1.74 -1.47 -8.19
N ASP A 300 -0.92 -1.16 -9.18
CA ASP A 300 -1.30 -1.23 -10.60
C ASP A 300 -1.56 -2.67 -11.06
N ALA A 301 -0.82 -3.65 -10.54
CA ALA A 301 -1.08 -5.07 -10.78
C ALA A 301 -2.47 -5.51 -10.25
N PHE A 302 -2.88 -5.04 -9.07
CA PHE A 302 -4.25 -5.31 -8.59
C PHE A 302 -5.30 -4.56 -9.40
N ALA A 303 -5.02 -3.31 -9.79
CA ALA A 303 -5.91 -2.56 -10.68
C ALA A 303 -6.09 -3.29 -12.02
N ALA A 304 -5.03 -3.90 -12.55
CA ALA A 304 -5.08 -4.69 -13.78
C ALA A 304 -6.00 -5.92 -13.68
N ILE A 305 -6.13 -6.52 -12.50
CA ILE A 305 -7.09 -7.61 -12.22
C ILE A 305 -8.50 -7.06 -12.07
N ASN A 306 -8.65 -5.99 -11.28
CA ASN A 306 -9.95 -5.44 -10.92
C ASN A 306 -10.70 -4.83 -12.11
N GLN A 307 -10.00 -4.17 -13.03
CA GLN A 307 -10.60 -3.50 -14.18
C GLN A 307 -11.41 -4.46 -15.09
N PRO A 308 -10.81 -5.51 -15.68
CA PRO A 308 -11.54 -6.41 -16.57
C PRO A 308 -12.56 -7.26 -15.78
N LEU A 309 -12.26 -7.67 -14.54
CA LEU A 309 -13.26 -8.35 -13.69
C LEU A 309 -14.51 -7.51 -13.49
N ARG A 310 -14.35 -6.22 -13.16
CA ARG A 310 -15.48 -5.33 -12.95
C ARG A 310 -16.34 -5.22 -14.20
N LYS A 311 -15.73 -5.05 -15.37
CA LYS A 311 -16.47 -4.93 -16.64
C LYS A 311 -17.29 -6.19 -16.93
N VAL A 312 -16.64 -7.36 -16.87
CA VAL A 312 -17.28 -8.66 -17.17
C VAL A 312 -18.36 -9.02 -16.14
N LEU A 313 -18.26 -8.55 -14.89
CA LEU A 313 -19.28 -8.72 -13.86
C LEU A 313 -20.45 -7.72 -13.95
N THR A 314 -20.37 -6.73 -14.84
CA THR A 314 -21.41 -5.72 -15.05
C THR A 314 -22.05 -5.76 -16.43
N SER A 315 -21.47 -6.52 -17.37
CA SER A 315 -22.06 -6.84 -18.67
C SER A 315 -23.18 -7.88 -18.53
#